data_AF-A0A2R6CB90-F1
#
_entry.id   AF-A0A2R6CB90-F1
#
_cell.length_a   1.000
_cell.length_b   1.000
_cell.length_c   1.000
_cell.angle_alpha   90.00
_cell.angle_beta   90.00
_cell.angle_gamma   90.00
#
_symmetry.space_group_name_H-M   'P 1'
#
loop_
_entity.id
_entity.type
_entity.pdbx_description
1 polymer ?
#
loop_
_entity_poly.entity_id
_entity_poly.type
_entity_poly.pdbx_seq_one_letter_code
_entity_poly.pdbx_strand_id
1 'polypeptide(L)'
;MKTQLEVACKLYNTLLHAEQEEYERNKYSMNKTELRQLALDLRKRNPEFEALHSQVARQVAERLYQARQRFLDGFANKPRVKKPHRFLSLVYPQGGWRLSNTREVGLG
;
A
#
# COMPACT_ATOMS: atom_id res chain seq x y z
N MET A 1 8.01 -4.33 -20.16
CA MET A 1 7.91 -4.63 -18.71
C MET A 1 7.11 -3.52 -18.06
N LYS A 2 6.02 -3.83 -17.33
CA LYS A 2 5.34 -2.81 -16.51
C LYS A 2 6.21 -2.53 -15.29
N THR A 3 6.37 -1.26 -14.94
CA THR A 3 7.17 -0.89 -13.76
C THR A 3 6.44 -1.26 -12.47
N GLN A 4 7.16 -1.58 -11.39
CA GLN A 4 6.54 -1.85 -10.08
C GLN A 4 5.66 -0.68 -9.59
N LEU A 5 6.01 0.56 -9.97
CA LEU A 5 5.22 1.76 -9.69
C LEU A 5 3.88 1.77 -10.43
N GLU A 6 3.83 1.34 -11.69
CA GLU A 6 2.57 1.19 -12.43
C GLU A 6 1.66 0.17 -11.76
N VAL A 7 2.20 -0.98 -11.37
CA VAL A 7 1.43 -2.05 -10.72
C VAL A 7 0.90 -1.57 -9.36
N ALA A 8 1.72 -0.87 -8.57
CA ALA A 8 1.28 -0.26 -7.31
C ALA A 8 0.21 0.83 -7.52
N CYS A 9 0.33 1.63 -8.57
CA CYS A 9 -0.69 2.62 -8.93
C CYS A 9 -2.02 1.95 -9.30
N LYS A 10 -1.98 0.84 -10.04
CA LYS A 10 -3.17 0.05 -10.36
C LYS A 10 -3.81 -0.51 -9.10
N LEU A 11 -3.01 -1.12 -8.21
CA LEU A 11 -3.51 -1.62 -6.92
C LEU A 11 -4.18 -0.51 -6.11
N TYR A 12 -3.59 0.69 -6.05
CA TYR A 12 -4.20 1.85 -5.38
C TYR A 12 -5.57 2.20 -5.98
N ASN A 13 -5.66 2.27 -7.31
CA ASN A 13 -6.91 2.59 -7.99
C ASN A 13 -7.97 1.51 -7.78
N THR A 14 -7.59 0.22 -7.83
CA THR A 14 -8.50 -0.88 -7.55
C THR A 14 -9.06 -0.82 -6.14
N LEU A 15 -8.23 -0.54 -5.13
CA LEU A 15 -8.68 -0.37 -3.76
C LEU A 15 -9.61 0.84 -3.60
N LEU A 16 -9.28 1.96 -4.24
CA LEU A 16 -10.12 3.16 -4.23
C LEU A 16 -11.51 2.88 -4.84
N HIS A 17 -11.57 2.14 -5.95
CA HIS A 17 -12.83 1.75 -6.57
C HIS A 17 -13.64 0.80 -5.69
N ALA A 18 -13.01 -0.23 -5.11
CA ALA A 18 -13.68 -1.17 -4.22
C ALA A 18 -14.26 -0.46 -2.99
N GLU A 19 -13.52 0.50 -2.41
CA GLU A 19 -14.00 1.31 -1.30
C GLU A 19 -15.17 2.22 -1.69
N GLN A 20 -15.12 2.84 -2.87
CA GLN A 20 -16.21 3.66 -3.38
C GLN A 20 -17.49 2.85 -3.61
N GLU A 21 -17.36 1.67 -4.22
CA GLU A 21 -18.49 0.76 -4.48
C GLU A 21 -19.14 0.28 -3.17
N GLU A 22 -18.33 -0.12 -2.19
CA GLU A 22 -18.82 -0.50 -0.86
C GLU A 22 -19.52 0.67 -0.15
N TYR A 23 -18.96 1.88 -0.25
CA TYR A 23 -19.60 3.05 0.32
C TYR A 23 -20.90 3.41 -0.39
N GLU A 24 -20.96 3.30 -1.71
CA GLU A 24 -22.17 3.59 -2.47
C GLU A 24 -23.30 2.63 -2.11
N ARG A 25 -23.00 1.33 -2.02
CA ARG A 25 -23.97 0.25 -1.73
C ARG A 25 -24.37 0.18 -0.26
N ASN A 26 -23.39 0.16 0.64
CA ASN A 26 -23.60 -0.18 2.05
C ASN A 26 -23.45 1.04 2.98
N LYS A 27 -23.09 2.22 2.44
CA LYS A 27 -22.68 3.39 3.23
C LYS A 27 -21.55 3.07 4.22
N TYR A 28 -20.76 2.05 3.89
CA TYR A 28 -19.72 1.51 4.72
C TYR A 28 -18.34 1.99 4.28
N SER A 29 -17.50 2.36 5.24
CA SER A 29 -16.12 2.79 5.01
C SER A 29 -15.17 1.77 5.63
N MET A 30 -14.40 1.07 4.79
CA MET A 30 -13.49 0.02 5.26
C MET A 30 -12.47 0.55 6.26
N ASN A 31 -12.15 -0.23 7.28
CA ASN A 31 -11.09 0.10 8.23
C ASN A 31 -9.67 -0.13 7.63
N LYS A 32 -8.64 0.31 8.33
CA LYS A 32 -7.23 0.17 7.90
C LYS A 32 -6.82 -1.28 7.68
N THR A 33 -7.31 -2.19 8.52
CA THR A 33 -6.97 -3.62 8.48
C THR A 33 -7.66 -4.30 7.29
N GLU A 34 -8.93 -3.98 7.03
CA GLU A 34 -9.69 -4.46 5.88
C GLU A 34 -9.06 -4.04 4.56
N LEU A 35 -8.68 -2.77 4.41
CA LEU A 35 -7.97 -2.30 3.21
C LEU A 35 -6.64 -3.05 3.00
N ARG A 36 -5.92 -3.36 4.08
CA ARG A 36 -4.67 -4.14 4.01
C ARG A 36 -4.94 -5.59 3.62
N GLN A 37 -5.97 -6.23 4.18
CA GLN A 37 -6.34 -7.60 3.82
C GLN A 37 -6.81 -7.67 2.37
N LEU A 38 -7.67 -6.75 1.94
CA LEU A 38 -8.12 -6.64 0.55
C LEU A 38 -6.94 -6.48 -0.41
N ALA A 39 -5.95 -5.66 -0.06
CA ALA A 39 -4.75 -5.52 -0.88
C ALA A 39 -3.94 -6.82 -1.00
N LEU A 40 -3.85 -7.60 0.08
CA LEU A 40 -3.17 -8.91 0.07
C LEU A 40 -3.97 -9.95 -0.72
N ASP A 41 -5.30 -9.93 -0.61
CA ASP A 41 -6.18 -10.84 -1.34
C ASP A 41 -6.19 -10.55 -2.83
N LEU A 42 -6.26 -9.28 -3.22
CA LEU A 42 -6.09 -8.86 -4.61
C LEU A 42 -4.73 -9.29 -5.16
N ARG A 43 -3.68 -9.20 -4.34
CA ARG A 43 -2.34 -9.69 -4.71
C ARG A 43 -2.34 -11.18 -5.02
N LYS A 44 -3.02 -11.99 -4.21
CA LYS A 44 -3.10 -13.45 -4.40
C LYS A 44 -3.98 -13.84 -5.59
N ARG A 45 -5.03 -13.07 -5.87
CA ARG A 45 -6.01 -13.37 -6.94
C ARG A 45 -5.55 -12.93 -8.33
N ASN A 46 -4.69 -11.91 -8.41
CA ASN A 46 -4.28 -11.34 -9.69
C ASN A 46 -2.76 -11.46 -9.91
N PRO A 47 -2.31 -12.18 -10.96
CA PRO A 47 -0.88 -12.35 -11.25
C PRO A 47 -0.17 -11.02 -11.58
N GLU A 48 -0.88 -9.99 -12.05
CA GLU A 48 -0.28 -8.67 -12.24
C GLU A 48 0.15 -8.05 -10.90
N PHE A 49 -0.63 -8.24 -9.84
CA PHE A 49 -0.33 -7.72 -8.51
C PHE A 49 0.66 -8.58 -7.75
N GLU A 50 0.77 -9.87 -8.07
CA GLU A 50 1.75 -10.79 -7.48
C GLU A 50 3.20 -10.29 -7.58
N ALA A 51 3.52 -9.56 -8.65
CA ALA A 51 4.81 -8.91 -8.85
C ALA A 51 5.18 -7.88 -7.74
N LEU A 52 4.20 -7.41 -6.95
CA LEU A 52 4.45 -6.51 -5.83
C LEU A 52 4.85 -7.30 -4.59
N HIS A 53 5.88 -6.81 -3.88
CA HIS A 53 6.21 -7.34 -2.57
C HIS A 53 5.03 -7.15 -1.59
N SER A 54 4.80 -8.13 -0.72
CA SER A 54 3.66 -8.13 0.22
C SER A 54 3.57 -6.87 1.08
N GLN A 55 4.73 -6.35 1.49
CA GLN A 55 4.80 -5.11 2.25
C GLN A 55 4.44 -3.87 1.43
N VAL A 56 4.82 -3.85 0.15
CA VAL A 56 4.47 -2.74 -0.74
C VAL A 56 2.95 -2.69 -0.91
N ALA A 57 2.28 -3.84 -1.09
CA ALA A 57 0.83 -3.91 -1.17
C ALA A 57 0.14 -3.35 0.09
N ARG A 58 0.61 -3.73 1.29
CA ARG A 58 0.09 -3.18 2.56
C ARG A 58 0.30 -1.67 2.67
N GLN A 59 1.45 -1.18 2.22
CA GLN A 59 1.76 0.23 2.26
C GLN A 59 0.89 1.04 1.29
N VAL A 60 0.61 0.51 0.10
CA VAL A 60 -0.31 1.11 -0.87
C VAL A 60 -1.70 1.30 -0.24
N ALA A 61 -2.20 0.27 0.45
CA ALA A 61 -3.46 0.35 1.19
C ALA A 61 -3.42 1.40 2.31
N GLU A 62 -2.31 1.48 3.05
CA GLU A 62 -2.15 2.48 4.11
C GLU A 62 -2.12 3.92 3.59
N ARG A 63 -1.53 4.16 2.42
CA ARG A 63 -1.57 5.47 1.75
C ARG A 63 -2.98 5.88 1.36
N LEU A 64 -3.80 4.94 0.88
CA LEU A 64 -5.21 5.20 0.59
C LEU A 64 -5.96 5.56 1.87
N TYR A 65 -5.79 4.75 2.93
CA TYR A 65 -6.40 5.01 4.23
C TYR A 65 -6.04 6.40 4.77
N GLN A 66 -4.76 6.77 4.75
CA GLN A 66 -4.29 8.08 5.20
C GLN A 66 -4.86 9.22 4.35
N ALA A 67 -4.89 9.07 3.03
CA ALA A 67 -5.47 10.08 2.13
C ALA A 67 -6.97 10.31 2.43
N ARG A 68 -7.71 9.22 2.72
CA ARG A 68 -9.11 9.30 3.13
C ARG A 68 -9.27 9.96 4.49
N GLN A 69 -8.49 9.57 5.50
CA GLN A 69 -8.55 10.19 6.83
C GLN A 69 -8.32 11.70 6.75
N ARG A 70 -7.28 12.14 6.03
CA ARG A 70 -7.02 13.58 5.84
C ARG A 70 -8.17 14.30 5.12
N PHE A 71 -8.90 13.62 4.24
CA PHE A 71 -10.11 14.16 3.63
C PHE A 71 -11.25 14.29 4.64
N LEU A 72 -11.49 13.26 5.46
CA LEU A 72 -12.52 13.28 6.50
C LEU A 72 -12.23 14.34 7.57
N ASP A 73 -10.95 14.54 7.90
CA ASP A 73 -10.49 15.57 8.83
C ASP A 73 -10.52 16.99 8.23
N GLY A 74 -10.85 17.14 6.93
CA GLY A 74 -10.90 18.43 6.24
C GLY A 74 -9.53 19.00 5.83
N PHE A 75 -8.43 18.28 6.06
CA PHE A 75 -7.07 18.71 5.70
C PHE A 75 -6.73 18.54 4.22
N ALA A 76 -7.49 17.72 3.47
CA ALA A 76 -7.19 17.41 2.09
C ALA A 76 -8.46 17.19 1.24
N ASN A 77 -8.28 17.23 -0.08
CA ASN A 77 -9.34 16.88 -1.03
C ASN A 77 -9.60 15.37 -1.09
N LYS A 78 -10.80 14.99 -1.54
CA LYS A 78 -11.21 13.59 -1.72
C LYS A 78 -10.16 12.81 -2.56
N PRO A 79 -9.75 11.61 -2.13
CA PRO A 79 -8.88 10.74 -2.92
C PRO A 79 -9.45 10.47 -4.32
N ARG A 80 -8.59 10.56 -5.35
CA ARG A 80 -8.96 10.37 -6.75
C ARG A 80 -8.06 9.31 -7.40
N VAL A 81 -8.55 8.74 -8.50
CA VAL A 81 -7.79 7.83 -9.36
C VAL A 81 -6.45 8.48 -9.73
N LYS A 82 -5.36 7.75 -9.51
CA LYS A 82 -4.01 8.18 -9.82
C LYS A 82 -3.62 7.71 -11.21
N LYS A 83 -3.02 8.60 -11.99
CA LYS A 83 -2.32 8.22 -13.24
C LYS A 83 -0.96 7.61 -12.86
N PRO A 84 -0.43 6.64 -13.62
CA PRO A 84 0.83 5.98 -13.30
C PRO A 84 1.99 6.94 -13.02
N HIS A 85 2.15 7.98 -13.84
CA HIS A 85 3.20 9.00 -13.66
C HIS A 85 3.05 9.88 -12.41
N ARG A 86 1.94 9.78 -11.67
CA ARG A 86 1.73 10.47 -10.38
C ARG A 86 1.99 9.58 -9.18
N PHE A 87 2.28 8.29 -9.39
CA PHE A 87 2.63 7.35 -8.33
C PHE A 87 4.16 7.25 -8.24
N LEU A 88 4.75 8.21 -7.52
CA LEU A 88 6.18 8.52 -7.63
C LEU A 88 7.08 7.73 -6.66
N SER A 89 6.53 6.94 -5.74
CA SER A 89 7.35 6.23 -4.75
C SER A 89 6.74 4.92 -4.28
N LEU A 90 7.61 3.99 -3.90
CA LEU A 90 7.30 2.81 -3.09
C LEU A 90 8.20 2.88 -1.85
N VAL A 91 7.69 2.53 -0.68
CA VAL A 91 8.56 2.31 0.48
C VAL A 91 8.68 0.82 0.67
N TYR A 92 9.89 0.33 0.45
CA TYR A 92 10.27 -1.00 0.90
C TYR A 92 10.51 -0.97 2.41
N PRO A 93 10.24 -2.09 3.12
CA PRO A 93 10.81 -2.27 4.45
C PRO A 93 12.30 -1.95 4.36
N GLN A 94 12.76 -1.02 5.18
CA GLN A 94 14.17 -1.01 5.48
C GLN A 94 14.39 -2.25 6.34
N GLY A 95 15.00 -3.28 5.75
CA GLY A 95 15.53 -4.39 6.52
C GLY A 95 16.42 -3.77 7.59
N GLY A 96 16.13 -4.05 8.86
CA GLY A 96 16.97 -3.56 9.94
C GLY A 96 18.42 -3.95 9.68
N TRP A 97 19.35 -3.12 10.15
CA TRP A 97 20.76 -3.47 10.13
C TRP A 97 20.96 -4.72 10.99
N ARG A 98 21.52 -5.78 10.42
CA ARG A 98 22.01 -6.93 11.20
C ARG A 98 23.48 -6.69 11.49
N LEU A 99 23.87 -6.76 12.76
CA LEU A 99 25.28 -6.69 13.15
C LEU A 99 25.98 -7.94 12.56
N SER A 100 26.74 -7.76 11.48
CA SER A 100 27.55 -8.83 10.92
C SER A 100 28.85 -8.94 11.73
N ASN A 101 28.93 -9.99 12.55
CA ASN A 101 30.08 -10.42 13.34
C ASN A 101 30.43 -9.52 14.54
N THR A 102 29.96 -9.92 15.73
CA THR A 102 30.64 -9.59 16.99
C THR A 102 32.01 -10.28 16.95
N ARG A 103 33.07 -9.55 16.63
CA ARG A 103 34.42 -10.04 16.91
C ARG A 103 34.55 -10.09 18.44
N GLU A 104 34.77 -11.27 19.00
CA GLU A 104 35.27 -11.39 20.37
C GLU A 104 36.61 -10.66 20.42
N VAL A 105 36.60 -9.44 20.97
CA VAL A 105 37.83 -8.74 21.31
C VAL A 105 38.44 -9.48 22.50
N GLY A 106 39.56 -10.16 22.23
CA GLY A 106 40.23 -11.03 23.18
C GLY A 106 40.51 -10.35 24.51
N LEU A 107 40.31 -11.14 25.58
CA LEU A 107 40.86 -10.91 26.91
C LEU A 107 42.39 -10.74 26.78
N GLY A 108 42.84 -9.50 26.94
CA GLY A 108 44.23 -9.16 27.20
C GLY A 108 44.50 -9.14 28.70
#